data_AF-J9FRH8-F1
#
_entry.id   AF-J9FRH8-F1
#
_cell.length_a   1.000
_cell.length_b   1.000
_cell.length_c   1.000
_cell.angle_alpha   90.00
_cell.angle_beta   90.00
_cell.angle_gamma   90.00
#
_symmetry.space_group_name_H-M   'P 1'
#
loop_
_entity.id
_entity.type
_entity.pdbx_description
1 polymer ?
#
loop_
_entity_poly.entity_id
_entity_poly.type
_entity_poly.pdbx_seq_one_letter_code
_entity_poly.pdbx_strand_id
1 'polypeptide(L)' 'MKPTTYINWDGLKDIPFFYCETKEDEENKDFDIYYMDKLVLHDYNHCGHYLYTATLLFSKIRNITAD' A
#
# COMPACT_ATOMS: atom_id res chain seq x y z
N MET A 1 -4.69 -9.77 -15.99
CA MET A 1 -4.53 -8.37 -15.54
C MET A 1 -5.47 -8.17 -14.36
N LYS A 2 -4.96 -7.84 -13.16
CA LYS A 2 -5.82 -7.58 -11.99
C LYS A 2 -6.74 -6.39 -12.34
N PRO A 3 -8.07 -6.46 -12.08
CA PRO A 3 -8.95 -5.35 -12.37
C PRO A 3 -8.56 -4.18 -11.47
N THR A 4 -8.00 -3.13 -12.07
CA THR A 4 -7.37 -2.05 -11.31
C THR A 4 -8.20 -0.79 -11.44
N THR A 5 -9.21 -0.66 -10.58
CA THR A 5 -9.80 0.66 -10.32
C THR A 5 -8.79 1.44 -9.48
N TYR A 6 -7.90 2.16 -10.15
CA TYR A 6 -7.00 3.10 -9.53
C TYR A 6 -7.80 4.22 -8.86
N ILE A 7 -7.29 4.73 -7.74
CA ILE A 7 -7.80 5.97 -7.17
C ILE A 7 -7.48 7.16 -8.10
N ASN A 8 -8.30 8.20 -8.06
CA ASN A 8 -7.99 9.44 -8.77
C ASN A 8 -6.74 10.08 -8.13
N TRP A 9 -5.73 10.37 -8.95
CA TRP A 9 -4.48 11.00 -8.55
C TRP A 9 -4.68 12.32 -7.79
N ASP A 10 -5.67 13.13 -8.18
CA ASP A 10 -5.96 14.40 -7.50
C ASP A 10 -6.45 14.22 -6.05
N GLY A 11 -7.01 13.04 -5.75
CA GLY A 11 -7.50 12.68 -4.42
C GLY A 11 -6.47 12.00 -3.53
N LEU A 12 -5.25 11.74 -4.02
CA LEU A 12 -4.20 11.05 -3.24
C LEU A 12 -3.84 11.80 -1.95
N LYS A 13 -3.78 13.13 -2.01
CA LYS A 13 -3.48 13.99 -0.85
C LYS A 13 -4.48 13.85 0.30
N ASP A 14 -5.69 13.41 -0.03
CA ASP A 14 -6.80 13.27 0.91
C ASP A 14 -6.91 11.84 1.43
N ILE A 15 -6.04 10.91 0.99
CA ILE A 15 -6.01 9.53 1.47
C ILE A 15 -5.24 9.48 2.80
N PRO A 16 -5.92 9.15 3.90
CA PRO A 16 -5.25 8.84 5.15
C PRO A 16 -4.51 7.50 5.02
N PHE A 17 -3.21 7.55 4.77
CA PHE A 17 -2.37 6.36 4.55
C PHE A 17 -2.45 5.33 5.69
N PHE A 18 -2.77 5.77 6.90
CA PHE A 18 -3.00 4.93 8.07
C PHE A 18 -4.12 3.89 7.89
N TYR A 19 -5.15 4.22 7.11
CA TYR A 19 -6.28 3.34 6.81
C TYR A 19 -6.08 2.52 5.53
N CYS A 20 -4.90 2.59 4.90
CA CYS A 20 -4.60 1.74 3.77
C CYS A 20 -4.30 0.30 4.22
N GLU A 21 -4.63 -0.64 3.35
CA GLU A 21 -4.28 -2.04 3.45
C GLU A 21 -3.14 -2.37 2.51
N THR A 22 -2.28 -3.30 2.91
CA THR A 22 -1.14 -3.75 2.12
C THR A 22 -1.36 -5.20 1.71
N LYS A 23 -1.14 -5.53 0.44
CA LYS A 23 -1.22 -6.90 -0.05
C LYS A 23 0.08 -7.24 -0.79
N GLU A 24 0.75 -8.29 -0.35
CA GLU A 24 1.97 -8.80 -0.98
C GLU A 24 1.62 -10.02 -1.84
N ASP A 25 2.11 -10.03 -3.07
CA ASP A 25 1.99 -11.15 -3.99
C ASP A 25 3.36 -11.82 -4.06
N GLU A 26 3.57 -12.86 -3.25
CA GLU A 26 4.88 -13.52 -3.10
C GLU A 26 5.37 -14.18 -4.41
N GLU A 27 4.44 -14.64 -5.26
CA GLU A 27 4.77 -15.30 -6.53
C GLU A 27 5.28 -14.29 -7.56
N ASN A 28 4.59 -13.15 -7.68
CA ASN A 28 4.96 -12.09 -8.63
C ASN A 28 5.89 -11.04 -8.04
N LYS A 29 6.17 -11.11 -6.73
CA LYS A 29 6.98 -10.14 -5.98
C LYS A 29 6.41 -8.72 -6.03
N ASP A 30 5.09 -8.62 -6.12
CA ASP A 30 4.41 -7.33 -6.17
C ASP A 30 3.95 -6.91 -4.78
N PHE A 31 3.94 -5.60 -4.55
CA PHE A 31 3.40 -5.02 -3.32
C PHE A 31 2.35 -3.96 -3.66
N ASP A 32 1.13 -4.21 -3.21
CA ASP A 32 -0.01 -3.34 -3.42
C ASP A 32 -0.42 -2.61 -2.15
N ILE A 33 -0.85 -1.36 -2.31
CA ILE A 33 -1.51 -0.57 -1.28
C ILE A 33 -2.91 -0.23 -1.76
N TYR A 34 -3.90 -0.55 -0.94
CA TYR A 34 -5.31 -0.30 -1.21
C TYR A 34 -5.92 0.66 -0.19
N TYR A 35 -6.87 1.48 -0.62
CA TYR A 35 -7.75 2.26 0.25
C TYR A 35 -9.19 2.07 -0.22
N MET A 36 -10.06 1.54 0.65
CA MET A 36 -11.46 1.19 0.32
C MET A 36 -11.56 0.39 -0.99
N ASP A 37 -10.81 -0.72 -1.10
CA ASP A 37 -10.71 -1.60 -2.27
C ASP A 37 -10.19 -0.97 -3.57
N LYS A 38 -9.75 0.30 -3.54
CA LYS A 38 -9.12 0.97 -4.69
C LYS A 38 -7.62 0.90 -4.58
N LEU A 39 -6.95 0.61 -5.69
CA LEU A 39 -5.49 0.58 -5.72
C LEU A 39 -4.95 2.01 -5.63
N VAL A 40 -4.12 2.24 -4.63
CA VAL A 40 -3.43 3.51 -4.37
C VAL A 40 -2.04 3.47 -4.95
N LEU A 41 -1.32 2.37 -4.73
CA LEU A 41 0.03 2.17 -5.20
C LEU A 41 0.27 0.70 -5.52
N HIS A 42 0.98 0.46 -6.60
CA HIS A 42 1.49 -0.85 -6.97
C HIS A 42 3.00 -0.74 -7.21
N ASP A 43 3.77 -1.53 -6.48
CA ASP A 43 5.22 -1.68 -6.66
C ASP A 43 5.48 -3.01 -7.36
N TYR A 44 5.88 -2.93 -8.63
CA TYR A 44 6.22 -4.09 -9.44
C TYR A 44 7.54 -4.70 -8.98
N ASN A 45 7.57 -6.02 -8.73
CA ASN A 45 8.80 -6.80 -8.53
C ASN A 45 9.76 -6.22 -7.44
N HIS A 46 9.21 -5.63 -6.38
CA HIS A 46 9.93 -4.96 -5.28
C HIS A 46 10.98 -3.91 -5.72
N CYS A 47 10.81 -3.26 -6.88
CA CYS A 47 11.71 -2.17 -7.30
C CYS A 47 11.72 -0.99 -6.30
N GLY A 48 10.65 -0.84 -5.51
CA GLY A 48 10.52 0.11 -4.41
C GLY A 48 10.96 -0.45 -3.05
N HIS A 49 12.16 -1.03 -2.93
CA HIS A 49 12.73 -1.53 -1.66
C HIS A 49 12.56 -0.55 -0.46
N TYR A 50 12.67 0.75 -0.70
CA TYR A 50 12.46 1.80 0.31
C TYR A 50 10.99 1.97 0.72
N LEU A 51 10.08 1.79 -0.24
CA LEU A 51 8.64 1.89 -0.01
C LEU A 51 8.08 0.68 0.73
N TYR A 52 8.55 -0.52 0.39
CA TYR A 52 8.27 -1.73 1.16
C TYR A 52 8.71 -1.58 2.63
N THR A 53 9.96 -1.15 2.84
CA THR A 53 10.51 -0.92 4.18
C THR A 53 9.72 0.14 4.96
N ALA A 54 9.38 1.25 4.31
CA ALA A 54 8.57 2.31 4.93
C ALA A 54 7.19 1.80 5.34
N THR A 55 6.53 1.03 4.47
CA THR A 55 5.18 0.52 4.73
C THR A 55 5.15 -0.50 5.87
N LEU A 56 6.13 -1.41 5.93
CA LEU A 56 6.30 -2.32 7.06
C LEU A 56 6.58 -1.57 8.38
N LEU A 57 7.42 -0.53 8.35
CA LEU A 57 7.71 0.30 9.52
C LEU A 57 6.44 0.96 10.06
N PHE A 58 5.64 1.60 9.19
CA PHE A 58 4.39 2.24 9.59
C PHE A 58 3.36 1.23 10.13
N SER A 59 3.25 0.05 9.52
CA SER A 59 2.36 -1.02 10.02
C SER A 59 2.75 -1.47 11.43
N LYS A 60 4.05 -1.62 11.71
CA LYS A 60 4.55 -1.97 13.05
C LYS A 60 4.32 -0.87 14.08
N ILE A 61 4.54 0.40 13.72
CA ILE A 61 4.30 1.53 14.63
C ILE A 61 2.82 1.59 15.04
N ARG A 62 1.89 1.39 14.10
CA ARG A 62 0.44 1.37 14.38
C ARG A 62 0.05 0.35 15.46
N ASN A 63 0.68 -0.83 15.43
CA ASN A 63 0.39 -1.88 16.42
C ASN A 63 0.96 -1.57 17.82
N ILE A 64 1.90 -0.63 17.95
CA ILE A 64 2.47 -0.20 19.23
C ILE A 64 1.62 0.89 19.88
N THR A 65 0.94 1.73 19.08
CA THR A 65 0.15 2.88 19.57
C THR A 65 -1.34 2.60 19.71
N ALA A 66 -1.77 1.35 19.54
CA ALA A 66 -3.17 0.93 19.63
C ALA A 66 -3.57 0.46 21.05
N ASP A 67 -2.68 0.60 22.03
CA ASP A 67 -2.96 0.46 23.47
C ASP A 67 -3.30 1.82 24.11
#